data_AF-A0A0G1FIT5-F1
#
_entry.id   AF-A0A0G1FIT5-F1
#
_cell.length_a   1.000
_cell.length_b   1.000
_cell.length_c   1.000
_cell.angle_alpha   90.00
_cell.angle_beta   90.00
_cell.angle_gamma   90.00
#
_symmetry.space_group_name_H-M   'P 1'
#
loop_
_entity.id
_entity.type
_entity.pdbx_description
1 polymer ?
#
loop_
_entity_poly.entity_id
_entity_poly.type
_entity_poly.pdbx_seq_one_letter_code
_entity_poly.pdbx_strand_id
1 'polypeptide(L)'
;MVTGHYTTPPPFGVIYAPMDIAVAVSEGLQRRGHDVTFFAPEGSNIKVLRVESGGLKPLQQNGGLPILKDKKVGGAEVSKVFNLWDQYLLSLMYKEALESKFDVLHIHPVDRALPLAYVARKVPTVYTLHDPI
;
A
#
# COMPACT_ATOMS: atom_id res chain seq x y z
N MET A 1 -5.00 0.28 -0.27
CA MET A 1 -3.58 0.37 0.19
C MET A 1 -2.75 1.18 -0.78
N VAL A 2 -1.58 1.65 -0.35
CA VAL A 2 -0.55 2.31 -1.19
C VAL A 2 0.80 1.65 -0.97
N THR A 3 1.83 2.08 -1.69
CA THR A 3 3.19 1.54 -1.51
C THR A 3 3.67 1.53 -0.05
N GLY A 4 4.44 0.49 0.31
CA GLY A 4 5.15 0.42 1.57
C GLY A 4 6.40 1.30 1.63
N HIS A 5 6.74 2.01 0.55
CA HIS A 5 8.01 2.74 0.47
C HIS A 5 8.06 3.96 1.37
N TYR A 6 6.93 4.62 1.58
CA TYR A 6 6.86 5.88 2.32
C TYR A 6 5.72 5.80 3.35
N THR A 7 5.78 6.66 4.37
CA THR A 7 4.57 7.00 5.11
C THR A 7 3.55 7.64 4.18
N THR A 8 2.29 7.65 4.60
CA THR A 8 1.24 8.48 3.99
C THR A 8 0.84 9.57 4.98
N PRO A 9 1.07 10.87 4.74
CA PRO A 9 1.67 11.46 3.54
C PRO A 9 3.16 11.11 3.39
N PRO A 10 3.73 11.24 2.17
CA PRO A 10 5.13 10.94 1.93
C PRO A 10 6.03 12.08 2.47
N PRO A 11 7.35 11.85 2.59
CA PRO A 11 8.29 12.90 2.96
C PRO A 11 8.19 14.14 2.06
N PHE A 12 8.50 15.31 2.60
CA PHE A 12 8.47 16.57 1.86
C PHE A 12 9.30 16.48 0.57
N GLY A 13 8.74 16.95 -0.54
CA GLY A 13 9.36 16.93 -1.86
C GLY A 13 9.15 15.64 -2.66
N VAL A 14 8.52 14.61 -2.07
CA VAL A 14 8.12 13.39 -2.80
C VAL A 14 6.71 13.56 -3.35
N ILE A 15 6.57 13.52 -4.68
CA ILE A 15 5.27 13.47 -5.37
C ILE A 15 4.97 12.02 -5.72
N TYR A 16 3.83 11.51 -5.27
CA TYR A 16 3.41 10.15 -5.56
C TYR A 16 1.88 10.05 -5.70
N ALA A 17 1.40 10.27 -6.92
CA ALA A 17 -0.03 10.35 -7.25
C ALA A 17 -0.87 9.14 -6.80
N PRO A 18 -0.41 7.87 -6.87
CA PRO A 18 -1.16 6.73 -6.34
C PRO A 18 -1.58 6.88 -4.87
N MET A 19 -0.76 7.58 -4.08
CA MET A 19 -1.05 7.81 -2.67
C MET A 19 -2.14 8.85 -2.47
N ASP A 20 -2.12 9.94 -3.22
CA ASP A 20 -3.16 10.97 -3.16
C ASP A 20 -4.53 10.38 -3.54
N ILE A 21 -4.58 9.56 -4.60
CA ILE A 21 -5.81 8.89 -5.04
C ILE A 21 -6.32 7.92 -3.97
N ALA A 22 -5.45 7.07 -3.41
CA ALA A 22 -5.86 6.14 -2.37
C ALA A 22 -6.39 6.86 -1.13
N VAL A 23 -5.74 7.95 -0.69
CA VAL A 23 -6.22 8.77 0.44
C VAL A 23 -7.58 9.37 0.11
N ALA A 24 -7.74 9.99 -1.06
CA ALA A 24 -8.99 10.62 -1.46
C ALA A 24 -10.15 9.61 -1.53
N VAL A 25 -9.90 8.41 -2.09
CA VAL A 25 -10.88 7.32 -2.15
C VAL A 25 -11.25 6.85 -0.74
N SER A 26 -10.27 6.55 0.11
CA SER A 26 -10.51 6.03 1.45
C SER A 26 -11.24 7.01 2.36
N GLU A 27 -10.81 8.27 2.40
CA GLU A 27 -11.52 9.30 3.17
C GLU A 27 -12.92 9.57 2.60
N GLY A 28 -13.05 9.54 1.27
CA GLY A 28 -14.32 9.73 0.58
C GLY A 28 -15.34 8.63 0.85
N LEU A 29 -14.89 7.37 0.93
CA LEU A 29 -15.72 6.22 1.30
C LEU A 29 -16.14 6.28 2.77
N GLN A 30 -15.20 6.60 3.67
CA GLN A 30 -15.52 6.71 5.08
C GLN A 30 -16.52 7.83 5.37
N ARG A 31 -16.39 8.99 4.71
CA ARG A 31 -17.37 10.09 4.81
C ARG A 31 -18.77 9.68 4.35
N ARG A 32 -18.89 8.65 3.51
CA ARG A 32 -20.16 8.08 3.04
C ARG A 32 -20.69 6.96 3.96
N GLY A 33 -20.02 6.68 5.07
CA GLY A 33 -20.45 5.70 6.07
C GLY A 33 -19.91 4.28 5.85
N HIS A 34 -18.96 4.08 4.94
CA HIS A 34 -18.29 2.80 4.80
C HIS A 34 -17.23 2.60 5.89
N ASP A 35 -17.09 1.36 6.38
CA ASP A 35 -15.97 0.99 7.25
C ASP A 35 -14.71 0.79 6.38
N VAL A 36 -13.64 1.51 6.71
CA VAL A 36 -12.43 1.59 5.88
C VAL A 36 -11.21 1.31 6.73
N THR A 37 -10.53 0.22 6.39
CA THR A 37 -9.17 -0.08 6.85
C THR A 37 -8.17 0.32 5.78
N PHE A 38 -7.20 1.15 6.14
CA PHE A 38 -6.12 1.55 5.23
C PHE A 38 -4.80 0.88 5.59
N PHE A 39 -4.26 0.09 4.67
CA PHE A 39 -2.97 -0.55 4.86
C PHE A 39 -1.83 0.37 4.40
N ALA A 40 -0.94 0.72 5.33
CA ALA A 40 0.19 1.62 5.10
C ALA A 40 1.29 1.43 6.17
N PRO A 41 2.54 1.85 5.90
CA PRO A 41 3.61 1.74 6.88
C PRO A 41 3.37 2.54 8.16
N GLU A 42 4.05 2.15 9.23
CA GLU A 42 4.08 2.87 10.51
C GLU A 42 4.44 4.35 10.32
N GLY A 43 3.78 5.22 11.09
CA GLY A 43 3.95 6.68 10.98
C GLY A 43 3.08 7.32 9.89
N SER A 44 2.32 6.55 9.12
CA SER A 44 1.30 7.09 8.23
C SER A 44 0.17 7.74 9.05
N ASN A 45 -0.22 8.95 8.66
CA ASN A 45 -1.26 9.75 9.26
C ASN A 45 -2.26 10.22 8.19
N ILE A 46 -3.42 9.58 8.17
CA ILE A 46 -4.51 9.84 7.22
C ILE A 46 -5.85 9.89 7.97
N LYS A 47 -6.83 10.60 7.43
CA LYS A 47 -8.11 10.84 8.11
C LYS A 47 -9.09 9.69 7.92
N VAL A 48 -8.64 8.47 8.21
CA VAL A 48 -9.49 7.27 8.32
C VAL A 48 -9.48 6.76 9.76
N LEU A 49 -10.49 5.98 10.13
CA LEU A 49 -10.64 5.46 11.49
C LEU A 49 -9.60 4.38 11.81
N ARG A 50 -9.19 3.59 10.81
CA ARG A 50 -8.28 2.45 11.02
C ARG A 50 -7.16 2.43 9.98
N VAL A 51 -5.92 2.44 10.48
CA VAL A 51 -4.70 2.27 9.68
C VAL A 51 -3.98 1.02 10.19
N GLU A 52 -3.66 0.10 9.28
CA GLU A 52 -3.00 -1.16 9.60
C GLU A 52 -1.64 -1.26 8.93
N SER A 53 -0.58 -1.37 9.74
CA SER A 53 0.79 -1.49 9.25
C SER A 53 1.36 -2.90 9.35
N GLY A 54 0.81 -3.72 10.25
CA GLY A 54 1.43 -4.99 10.65
C GLY A 54 2.86 -4.83 11.18
N GLY A 55 3.22 -3.64 11.69
CA GLY A 55 4.58 -3.35 12.13
C GLY A 55 5.55 -2.99 10.99
N LEU A 56 5.08 -2.81 9.76
CA LEU A 56 5.93 -2.45 8.64
C LEU A 56 6.43 -1.02 8.77
N LYS A 57 7.72 -0.86 8.96
CA LYS A 57 8.39 0.44 8.86
C LYS A 57 8.52 0.86 7.39
N PRO A 58 8.34 2.15 7.04
CA PRO A 58 8.49 2.60 5.65
C PRO A 58 9.91 2.35 5.15
N LEU A 59 10.05 1.96 3.89
CA LEU A 59 11.35 1.60 3.32
C LEU A 59 12.29 2.82 3.17
N GLN A 60 11.74 3.95 2.75
CA GLN A 60 12.42 5.22 2.60
C GLN A 60 12.11 6.11 3.79
N GLN A 61 13.08 6.18 4.70
CA GLN A 61 13.07 7.04 5.88
C GLN A 61 14.15 8.11 5.76
N ASN A 62 14.10 9.12 6.61
CA ASN A 62 15.21 10.05 6.80
C ASN A 62 16.49 9.26 7.09
N GLY A 63 17.46 9.36 6.19
CA GLY A 63 18.70 8.61 6.29
C GLY A 63 18.69 7.21 5.69
N GLY A 64 17.63 6.76 5.00
CA GLY A 64 17.53 5.56 4.15
C GLY A 64 17.91 4.21 4.80
N LEU A 65 17.15 3.14 4.55
CA LEU A 65 17.52 1.84 5.11
C LEU A 65 18.86 1.35 4.56
N PRO A 66 19.72 0.70 5.39
CA PRO A 66 21.01 0.19 4.96
C PRO A 66 20.94 -0.73 3.73
N ILE A 67 19.84 -1.49 3.62
CA ILE A 67 19.56 -2.40 2.49
C ILE A 67 19.51 -1.70 1.12
N LEU A 68 19.27 -0.38 1.09
CA LEU A 68 19.24 0.41 -0.14
C LEU A 68 20.54 1.18 -0.42
N LYS A 69 21.48 1.19 0.53
CA LYS A 69 22.68 2.03 0.50
C LYS A 69 23.96 1.28 0.16
N ASP A 70 23.92 -0.05 0.18
CA ASP A 70 25.09 -0.85 -0.17
C ASP A 70 25.44 -0.66 -1.65
N LYS A 71 26.71 -0.37 -1.95
CA LYS A 71 27.20 -0.13 -3.31
C LYS A 71 27.04 -1.34 -4.23
N LYS A 72 26.83 -2.54 -3.67
CA LYS A 72 26.58 -3.78 -4.42
C LYS A 72 25.11 -3.95 -4.82
N VAL A 73 24.20 -3.14 -4.27
CA VAL A 73 22.77 -3.19 -4.58
C VAL A 73 22.54 -2.34 -5.83
N GLY A 74 22.41 -3.01 -6.98
CA GLY A 74 22.05 -2.39 -8.24
C GLY A 74 20.57 -2.07 -8.34
N GLY A 75 20.15 -1.43 -9.44
CA GLY A 75 18.75 -1.06 -9.66
C GLY A 75 17.77 -2.24 -9.65
N ALA A 76 18.21 -3.43 -10.10
CA ALA A 76 17.39 -4.64 -10.05
C ALA A 76 17.12 -5.08 -8.60
N GLU A 77 18.13 -5.04 -7.73
CA GLU A 77 18.03 -5.39 -6.32
C GLU A 77 17.17 -4.37 -5.58
N VAL A 78 17.35 -3.08 -5.84
CA VAL A 78 16.48 -2.02 -5.30
C VAL A 78 15.02 -2.28 -5.68
N SER A 79 14.75 -2.60 -6.95
CA SER A 79 13.39 -2.88 -7.44
C SER A 79 12.78 -4.12 -6.75
N LYS A 80 13.57 -5.17 -6.52
CA LYS A 80 13.14 -6.35 -5.76
C LYS A 80 12.78 -5.98 -4.32
N VAL A 81 13.62 -5.21 -3.62
CA VAL A 81 13.35 -4.76 -2.25
C VAL A 81 12.07 -3.93 -2.18
N PHE A 82 11.86 -3.03 -3.15
CA PHE A 82 10.66 -2.22 -3.28
C PHE A 82 9.41 -3.09 -3.45
N ASN A 83 9.49 -4.12 -4.29
CA ASN A 83 8.39 -5.06 -4.51
C ASN A 83 8.04 -5.84 -3.23
N LEU A 84 9.06 -6.30 -2.48
CA LEU A 84 8.84 -7.07 -1.25
C LEU A 84 8.11 -6.26 -0.17
N TRP A 85 8.39 -4.96 -0.06
CA TRP A 85 7.71 -4.08 0.88
C TRP A 85 6.21 -3.96 0.58
N ASP A 86 5.87 -3.77 -0.69
CA ASP A 86 4.48 -3.70 -1.13
C ASP A 86 3.77 -5.05 -0.99
N GLN A 87 4.46 -6.15 -1.33
CA GLN A 87 3.93 -7.50 -1.18
C GLN A 87 3.63 -7.84 0.28
N TYR A 88 4.40 -7.32 1.24
CA TYR A 88 4.09 -7.49 2.66
C TYR A 88 2.73 -6.85 3.01
N LEU A 89 2.50 -5.57 2.66
CA LEU A 89 1.21 -4.92 2.92
C LEU A 89 0.06 -5.60 2.19
N LEU A 90 0.27 -6.00 0.93
CA LEU A 90 -0.69 -6.80 0.17
C LEU A 90 -1.02 -8.09 0.92
N SER A 91 -0.02 -8.81 1.42
CA SER A 91 -0.23 -10.07 2.14
C SER A 91 -1.10 -9.91 3.38
N LEU A 92 -0.95 -8.80 4.12
CA LEU A 92 -1.79 -8.51 5.30
C LEU A 92 -3.24 -8.27 4.91
N MET A 93 -3.46 -7.41 3.92
CA MET A 93 -4.80 -7.09 3.42
C MET A 93 -5.51 -8.33 2.86
N TYR A 94 -4.80 -9.16 2.08
CA TYR A 94 -5.37 -10.39 1.54
C TYR A 94 -5.59 -11.46 2.61
N LYS A 95 -4.74 -11.55 3.63
CA LYS A 95 -4.99 -12.43 4.78
C LYS A 95 -6.33 -12.09 5.44
N GLU A 96 -6.57 -10.81 5.73
CA GLU A 96 -7.85 -10.38 6.31
C GLU A 96 -9.04 -10.59 5.36
N ALA A 97 -8.85 -10.44 4.06
CA ALA A 97 -9.88 -10.75 3.06
C ALA A 97 -10.27 -12.23 3.05
N LEU A 98 -9.29 -13.14 3.20
CA LEU A 98 -9.55 -14.59 3.32
C LEU A 98 -10.34 -14.94 4.59
N GLU A 99 -10.19 -14.13 5.64
CA GLU A 99 -10.98 -14.21 6.88
C GLU A 99 -12.37 -13.55 6.75
N SER A 100 -12.78 -13.14 5.54
CA SER A 100 -14.07 -12.50 5.25
C SER A 100 -14.33 -11.20 6.04
N LYS A 101 -13.26 -10.44 6.34
CA LYS A 101 -13.35 -9.16 7.04
C LYS A 101 -13.71 -7.97 6.14
N PHE A 102 -13.67 -8.15 4.82
CA PHE A 102 -13.86 -7.08 3.85
C PHE A 102 -14.79 -7.50 2.72
N ASP A 103 -15.63 -6.57 2.26
CA ASP A 103 -16.49 -6.74 1.09
C ASP A 103 -15.78 -6.39 -0.22
N VAL A 104 -14.78 -5.50 -0.17
CA VAL A 104 -14.03 -5.02 -1.33
C VAL A 104 -12.59 -4.70 -0.92
N LEU A 105 -11.62 -5.03 -1.78
CA LEU A 105 -10.23 -4.58 -1.65
C LEU A 105 -9.91 -3.52 -2.70
N HIS A 106 -9.45 -2.34 -2.28
CA HIS A 106 -8.95 -1.31 -3.20
C HIS A 106 -7.42 -1.23 -3.19
N ILE A 107 -6.83 -1.36 -4.38
CA ILE A 107 -5.39 -1.47 -4.58
C ILE A 107 -4.87 -0.45 -5.61
N HIS A 108 -3.59 -0.11 -5.49
CA HIS A 108 -2.85 0.65 -6.49
C HIS A 108 -1.74 -0.17 -7.21
N PRO A 109 -0.93 -1.02 -6.53
CA PRO A 109 0.07 -1.85 -7.23
C PRO A 109 -0.59 -3.10 -7.85
N VAL A 110 -1.28 -2.92 -8.97
CA VAL A 110 -2.13 -3.97 -9.60
C VAL A 110 -1.34 -5.20 -10.05
N ASP A 111 -0.15 -4.99 -10.59
CA ASP A 111 0.81 -6.02 -11.01
C ASP A 111 1.19 -6.96 -9.86
N ARG A 112 1.34 -6.41 -8.65
CA ARG A 112 1.73 -7.15 -7.44
C ARG A 112 0.54 -7.86 -6.79
N ALA A 113 -0.67 -7.34 -7.01
CA ALA A 113 -1.87 -7.87 -6.38
C ALA A 113 -2.56 -8.98 -7.19
N LEU A 114 -2.36 -9.02 -8.51
CA LEU A 114 -3.02 -10.00 -9.40
C LEU A 114 -2.88 -11.47 -8.93
N PRO A 115 -1.69 -11.95 -8.49
CA PRO A 115 -1.57 -13.32 -7.99
C PRO A 115 -2.39 -13.58 -6.73
N LEU A 116 -2.51 -12.59 -5.84
CA LEU A 116 -3.23 -12.71 -4.57
C LEU A 116 -4.74 -12.58 -4.76
N ALA A 117 -5.18 -11.73 -5.70
CA ALA A 117 -6.59 -11.59 -6.10
C ALA A 117 -7.18 -12.93 -6.56
N TYR A 118 -6.38 -13.75 -7.27
CA TYR A 118 -6.79 -15.08 -7.69
C TYR A 118 -7.13 -16.01 -6.51
N VAL A 119 -6.49 -15.83 -5.36
CA VAL A 119 -6.70 -16.68 -4.17
C VAL A 119 -7.91 -16.17 -3.38
N ALA A 120 -8.06 -14.86 -3.21
CA ALA A 120 -9.14 -14.24 -2.43
C ALA A 120 -10.42 -13.96 -3.25
N ARG A 121 -10.84 -14.90 -4.12
CA ARG A 121 -11.92 -14.68 -5.13
C ARG A 121 -13.28 -14.28 -4.57
N LYS A 122 -13.53 -14.54 -3.29
CA LYS A 122 -14.80 -14.17 -2.63
C LYS A 122 -14.89 -12.67 -2.37
N VAL A 123 -13.76 -11.97 -2.30
CA VAL A 123 -13.68 -10.53 -2.07
C VAL A 123 -13.12 -9.87 -3.33
N PRO A 124 -13.92 -9.08 -4.08
CA PRO A 124 -13.46 -8.40 -5.28
C PRO A 124 -12.29 -7.46 -4.98
N THR A 125 -11.27 -7.53 -5.83
CA THR A 125 -10.15 -6.59 -5.85
C THR A 125 -10.37 -5.57 -6.97
N VAL A 126 -10.38 -4.29 -6.61
CA VAL A 126 -10.60 -3.16 -7.51
C VAL A 126 -9.39 -2.24 -7.55
N TYR A 127 -9.12 -1.68 -8.72
CA TYR A 127 -8.02 -0.74 -8.96
C TYR A 127 -8.57 0.51 -9.64
N THR A 128 -8.01 1.68 -9.31
CA THR A 128 -8.32 2.93 -10.00
C THR A 128 -7.21 3.24 -11.00
N LEU A 129 -7.54 3.14 -12.29
CA LEU A 129 -6.68 3.62 -13.36
C LEU A 129 -6.68 5.15 -13.34
N HIS A 130 -5.51 5.73 -13.06
CA HIS A 130 -5.31 7.18 -12.96
C HIS A 130 -4.22 7.68 -13.92
N ASP A 131 -3.39 6.77 -14.45
CA ASP A 131 -2.44 7.06 -15.51
C ASP A 131 -3.09 6.87 -16.89
N PRO A 132 -2.75 7.71 -17.90
CA PRO A 132 -3.22 7.52 -19.26
C PRO A 132 -2.70 6.20 -19.86
N ILE A 133 -3.51 5.60 -20.75
CA ILE A 133 -3.17 4.40 -21.54
C ILE A 133 -2.41 4.83 -22.81
#